data_AF-A0AAV6HCS3-F1
#
_entry.id   AF-A0AAV6HCS3-F1
#
_cell.length_a   1.000
_cell.length_b   1.000
_cell.length_c   1.000
_cell.angle_alpha   90.00
_cell.angle_beta   90.00
_cell.angle_gamma   90.00
#
_symmetry.space_group_name_H-M   'P 1'
#
loop_
_entity.id
_entity.type
_entity.pdbx_description
1 polymer ?
#
loop_
_entity_poly.entity_id
_entity_poly.type
_entity_poly.pdbx_seq_one_letter_code
_entity_poly.pdbx_strand_id
1 'polypeptide(L)'
;MLCVCVCVCASVREVCEQSRDLLARALEEAQEEMSRKLELIRQIRAIESVPRTQHKLLDDTEMAGHALLCEMSLAELRERLGVLRVAEQRHLEERRRHVQQEKQSREQLLLDQLDNIATCRTAMEEVAARRQAERMCRPSVREQLQEDEKLQALRHTLQEKQQQRHQLTHTLTHTHKLTHTQQTHKHSHTHRLKQWDQRKKALEEQQWEELEKSLQMTVQQGAPNTR
;
A
#
# COMPACT_ATOMS: atom_id res chain seq x y z
N MET A 1 81.43 72.02 96.41
CA MET A 1 80.11 71.37 96.55
C MET A 1 79.16 71.62 95.37
N LEU A 2 79.02 72.85 94.87
CA LEU A 2 78.08 73.19 93.78
C LEU A 2 78.28 72.39 92.48
N CYS A 3 79.52 72.08 92.09
CA CYS A 3 79.82 71.32 90.86
C CYS A 3 79.37 69.84 90.93
N VAL A 4 79.46 69.21 92.11
CA VAL A 4 79.03 67.80 92.32
C VAL A 4 77.51 67.68 92.24
N CYS A 5 76.78 68.65 92.79
CA CYS A 5 75.31 68.67 92.73
C CYS A 5 74.79 68.85 91.29
N VAL A 6 75.44 69.69 90.48
CA VAL A 6 75.08 69.89 89.07
C VAL A 6 75.35 68.64 88.22
N CYS A 7 76.47 67.95 88.44
CA CYS A 7 76.79 66.71 87.70
C CYS A 7 75.83 65.56 88.05
N VAL A 8 75.47 65.39 89.33
CA VAL A 8 74.50 64.37 89.74
C VAL A 8 73.11 64.66 89.17
N CYS A 9 72.68 65.92 89.16
CA CYS A 9 71.42 66.31 88.53
C CYS A 9 71.41 66.06 87.01
N ALA A 10 72.55 66.24 86.33
CA ALA A 10 72.69 65.95 84.90
C ALA A 10 72.60 64.45 84.61
N SER A 11 73.33 63.61 85.35
CA SER A 11 73.27 62.15 85.19
C SER A 11 71.90 61.56 85.52
N VAL A 12 71.19 62.09 86.52
CA VAL A 12 69.81 61.67 86.82
C VAL A 12 68.86 62.03 85.67
N ARG A 13 69.02 63.21 85.05
CA ARG A 13 68.22 63.62 83.89
C ARG A 13 68.47 62.73 82.68
N GLU A 14 69.73 62.43 82.37
CA GLU A 14 70.10 61.50 81.28
C GLU A 14 69.52 60.10 81.50
N VAL A 15 69.61 59.56 82.72
CA VAL A 15 69.00 58.25 83.06
C VAL A 15 67.48 58.31 82.95
N CYS A 16 66.85 59.43 83.31
CA CYS A 16 65.40 59.60 83.14
C CYS A 16 64.99 59.66 81.65
N GLU A 17 65.78 60.34 80.81
CA GLU A 17 65.55 60.43 79.36
C GLU A 17 65.75 59.07 78.70
N GLN A 18 66.84 58.37 79.01
CA GLN A 18 67.09 57.00 78.53
C GLN A 18 65.98 56.03 78.96
N SER A 19 65.51 56.12 80.21
CA SER A 19 64.40 55.30 80.69
C SER A 19 63.10 55.59 79.95
N ARG A 20 62.81 56.88 79.66
CA ARG A 20 61.64 57.28 78.86
C ARG A 20 61.73 56.77 77.42
N ASP A 21 62.91 56.87 76.79
CA ASP A 21 63.13 56.40 75.43
C ASP A 21 63.00 54.87 75.31
N LEU A 22 63.51 54.14 76.30
CA LEU A 22 63.35 52.68 76.36
C LEU A 22 61.88 52.27 76.54
N LEU A 23 61.14 52.99 77.39
CA LEU A 23 59.70 52.76 77.55
C LEU A 23 58.92 53.07 76.27
N ALA A 24 59.25 54.17 75.58
CA ALA A 24 58.62 54.53 74.31
C ALA A 24 58.85 53.45 73.24
N ARG A 25 60.09 52.98 73.07
CA ARG A 25 60.42 51.89 72.14
C ARG A 25 59.69 50.58 72.49
N ALA A 26 59.65 50.22 73.77
CA ALA A 26 58.94 49.01 74.20
C ALA A 26 57.43 49.09 73.92
N LEU A 27 56.82 50.27 74.03
CA LEU A 27 55.41 50.48 73.68
C LEU A 27 55.18 50.41 72.17
N GLU A 28 56.05 51.01 71.36
CA GLU A 28 55.99 50.95 69.90
C GLU A 28 56.13 49.52 69.38
N GLU A 29 57.14 48.77 69.86
CA GLU A 29 57.36 47.36 69.52
C GLU A 29 56.14 46.50 69.91
N ALA A 30 55.59 46.68 71.12
CA ALA A 30 54.40 45.96 71.55
C ALA A 30 53.17 46.28 70.69
N GLN A 31 53.04 47.54 70.23
CA GLN A 31 51.95 47.96 69.35
C GLN A 31 52.09 47.36 67.94
N GLU A 32 53.30 47.29 67.39
CA GLU A 32 53.57 46.63 66.11
C GLU A 32 53.34 45.11 66.17
N GLU A 33 53.72 44.46 67.26
CA GLU A 33 53.42 43.04 67.43
C GLU A 33 51.91 42.79 67.51
N MET A 34 51.18 43.67 68.20
CA MET A 34 49.73 43.57 68.31
C MET A 34 49.06 43.78 66.94
N SER A 35 49.52 44.73 66.13
CA SER A 35 48.95 44.95 64.79
C SER A 35 49.17 43.75 63.88
N ARG A 36 50.38 43.16 63.88
CA ARG A 36 50.68 41.92 63.13
C ARG A 36 49.79 40.75 63.57
N LYS A 37 49.55 40.59 64.88
CA LYS A 37 48.65 39.55 65.42
C LYS A 37 47.20 39.78 64.97
N LEU A 38 46.71 41.01 64.99
CA LEU A 38 45.36 41.34 64.54
C LEU A 38 45.18 41.10 63.03
N GLU A 39 46.18 41.43 62.21
CA GLU A 39 46.18 41.13 60.78
C GLU A 39 46.13 39.63 60.51
N LEU A 40 46.95 38.85 61.22
CA LEU A 40 46.93 37.39 61.12
C LEU A 40 45.57 36.80 61.50
N ILE A 41 44.96 37.30 62.60
CA ILE A 41 43.62 36.87 63.01
C ILE A 41 42.58 37.21 61.94
N ARG A 42 42.65 38.38 61.30
CA ARG A 42 41.75 38.75 60.20
C ARG A 42 41.90 37.80 59.01
N GLN A 43 43.14 37.44 58.64
CA GLN A 43 43.40 36.51 57.55
C GLN A 43 42.86 35.11 57.84
N ILE A 44 43.08 34.59 59.06
CA ILE A 44 42.55 33.30 59.49
C ILE A 44 41.03 33.30 59.41
N ARG A 45 40.38 34.33 59.98
CA ARG A 45 38.91 34.45 59.93
C ARG A 45 38.37 34.54 58.51
N ALA A 46 39.07 35.22 57.60
CA ALA A 46 38.68 35.27 56.20
C ALA A 46 38.70 33.88 55.57
N ILE A 47 39.75 33.09 55.80
CA ILE A 47 39.88 31.72 55.29
C ILE A 47 38.83 30.79 55.91
N GLU A 48 38.58 30.90 57.21
CA GLU A 48 37.59 30.10 57.94
C GLU A 48 36.15 30.45 57.54
N SER A 49 35.89 31.71 57.16
CA SER A 49 34.56 32.15 56.73
C SER A 49 34.16 31.58 55.37
N VAL A 50 35.12 31.08 54.58
CA VAL A 50 34.82 30.43 53.31
C VAL A 50 34.13 29.09 53.60
N PRO A 51 32.85 28.91 53.22
CA PRO A 51 32.17 27.65 53.42
C PRO A 51 32.90 26.55 52.65
N ARG A 52 33.40 25.55 53.37
CA ARG A 52 33.99 24.37 52.76
C ARG A 52 32.87 23.51 52.20
N THR A 53 32.50 23.71 50.95
CA THR A 53 31.49 22.87 50.30
C THR A 53 32.09 21.50 50.01
N GLN A 54 31.95 20.58 50.97
CA GLN A 54 32.25 19.17 50.76
C GLN A 54 31.11 18.57 49.92
N HIS A 55 31.17 18.74 48.61
CA HIS A 55 30.36 17.91 47.73
C HIS A 55 30.92 16.50 47.81
N LYS A 56 30.18 15.59 48.45
CA LYS A 56 30.40 14.16 48.27
C LYS A 56 30.10 13.88 46.80
N LEU A 57 31.13 13.53 46.03
CA LEU A 57 30.93 13.00 44.69
C LEU A 57 30.17 11.69 44.89
N LEU A 58 28.89 11.68 44.53
CA LEU A 58 28.09 10.47 44.54
C LEU A 58 28.56 9.61 43.37
N ASP A 59 29.02 8.40 43.66
CA ASP A 59 29.31 7.42 42.64
C ASP A 59 28.03 6.66 42.30
N ASP A 60 27.49 6.90 41.10
CA ASP A 60 26.28 6.23 40.62
C ASP A 60 26.49 4.73 40.38
N THR A 61 27.74 4.25 40.39
CA THR A 61 28.10 2.83 40.24
C THR A 61 28.09 2.07 41.57
N GLU A 62 28.09 2.77 42.70
CA GLU A 62 27.95 2.14 44.01
C GLU A 62 26.49 1.71 44.26
N MET A 63 26.33 0.58 44.95
CA MET A 63 25.02 0.15 45.45
C MET A 63 24.65 0.95 46.70
N ALA A 64 23.35 1.14 46.93
CA ALA A 64 22.84 1.95 48.05
C ALA A 64 23.13 1.34 49.44
N GLY A 65 23.41 0.04 49.53
CA GLY A 65 23.85 -0.62 50.76
C GLY A 65 22.71 -0.90 51.74
N HIS A 66 21.49 -1.15 51.25
CA HIS A 66 20.31 -1.48 52.07
C HIS A 66 20.22 -2.98 52.42
N ALA A 67 21.24 -3.77 52.08
CA ALA A 67 21.33 -5.21 52.30
C ALA A 67 20.21 -6.05 51.63
N LEU A 68 19.64 -5.56 50.53
CA LEU A 68 18.73 -6.34 49.68
C LEU A 68 19.55 -7.28 48.77
N LEU A 69 19.01 -8.47 48.50
CA LEU A 69 19.69 -9.48 47.67
C LEU A 69 19.87 -9.06 46.20
N CYS A 70 19.07 -8.09 45.73
CA CYS A 70 19.04 -7.64 44.34
C CYS A 70 19.20 -6.12 44.23
N GLU A 71 20.03 -5.53 45.09
CA GLU A 71 20.40 -4.13 44.91
C GLU A 71 21.13 -3.95 43.60
N MET A 72 20.88 -2.80 43.00
CA MET A 72 21.48 -2.38 41.75
C MET A 72 21.99 -0.97 41.93
N SER A 73 23.07 -0.67 41.24
CA SER A 73 23.58 0.70 41.22
C SER A 73 22.60 1.62 40.51
N LEU A 74 22.71 2.92 40.79
CA LEU A 74 21.84 3.91 40.17
C LEU A 74 22.07 3.98 38.65
N ALA A 75 23.32 3.81 38.21
CA ALA A 75 23.69 3.71 36.81
C ALA A 75 22.98 2.54 36.10
N GLU A 76 23.01 1.34 36.67
CA GLU A 76 22.36 0.16 36.09
C GLU A 76 20.83 0.31 36.00
N LEU A 77 20.20 0.89 37.03
CA LEU A 77 18.76 1.15 37.03
C LEU A 77 18.37 2.14 35.92
N ARG A 78 19.18 3.19 35.71
CA ARG A 78 18.97 4.13 34.60
C ARG A 78 19.08 3.44 33.25
N GLU A 79 20.06 2.56 33.07
CA GLU A 79 20.23 1.80 31.82
C GLU A 79 19.02 0.88 31.56
N ARG A 80 18.61 0.09 32.56
CA ARG A 80 17.44 -0.78 32.45
C ARG A 80 16.17 0.00 32.12
N LEU A 81 15.94 1.12 32.80
CA LEU A 81 14.82 2.02 32.47
C LEU A 81 14.93 2.59 31.06
N GLY A 82 16.15 2.91 30.59
CA GLY A 82 16.41 3.33 29.22
C GLY A 82 15.99 2.27 28.22
N VAL A 83 16.39 1.02 28.42
CA VAL A 83 15.99 -0.12 27.56
C VAL A 83 14.46 -0.27 27.53
N LEU A 84 13.80 -0.21 28.68
CA LEU A 84 12.35 -0.35 28.77
C LEU A 84 11.62 0.78 28.04
N ARG A 85 12.05 2.03 28.20
CA ARG A 85 11.48 3.19 27.50
C ARG A 85 11.62 3.06 25.99
N VAL A 86 12.78 2.63 25.52
CA VAL A 86 13.02 2.40 24.09
C VAL A 86 12.11 1.29 23.55
N ALA A 87 11.94 0.19 24.30
CA ALA A 87 11.04 -0.90 23.92
C ALA A 87 9.57 -0.42 23.87
N GLU A 88 9.13 0.35 24.85
CA GLU A 88 7.79 0.93 24.90
C GLU A 88 7.53 1.89 23.72
N GLN A 89 8.49 2.78 23.42
CA GLN A 89 8.41 3.68 22.28
C GLN A 89 8.30 2.91 20.95
N ARG A 90 9.14 1.90 20.74
CA ARG A 90 9.07 1.05 19.54
C ARG A 90 7.72 0.37 19.39
N HIS A 91 7.19 -0.19 20.47
CA HIS A 91 5.86 -0.81 20.46
C HIS A 91 4.76 0.19 20.10
N LEU A 92 4.80 1.40 20.65
CA LEU A 92 3.84 2.45 20.30
C LEU A 92 3.97 2.90 18.83
N GLU A 93 5.18 3.03 18.32
CA GLU A 93 5.43 3.34 16.91
C GLU A 93 4.92 2.24 15.98
N GLU A 94 5.17 0.98 16.29
CA GLU A 94 4.68 -0.16 15.52
C GLU A 94 3.15 -0.18 15.48
N ARG A 95 2.48 0.05 16.62
CA ARG A 95 1.02 0.17 16.66
C ARG A 95 0.51 1.33 15.80
N ARG A 96 1.17 2.48 15.85
CA ARG A 96 0.83 3.63 14.99
C ARG A 96 1.01 3.30 13.51
N ARG A 97 2.13 2.68 13.14
CA ARG A 97 2.40 2.26 11.76
C ARG A 97 1.36 1.25 11.27
N HIS A 98 1.01 0.27 12.10
CA HIS A 98 -0.01 -0.71 11.77
C HIS A 98 -1.37 -0.07 11.52
N VAL A 99 -1.84 0.79 12.42
CA VAL A 99 -3.10 1.54 12.23
C VAL A 99 -3.06 2.40 10.97
N GLN A 100 -1.92 3.04 10.67
CA GLN A 100 -1.77 3.86 9.48
C GLN A 100 -1.83 3.03 8.20
N GLN A 101 -1.18 1.87 8.18
CA GLN A 101 -1.24 0.93 7.05
C GLN A 101 -2.65 0.40 6.83
N GLU A 102 -3.36 0.03 7.90
CA GLU A 102 -4.76 -0.39 7.79
C GLU A 102 -5.63 0.73 7.21
N LYS A 103 -5.46 1.98 7.68
CA LYS A 103 -6.18 3.13 7.12
C LYS A 103 -5.90 3.32 5.64
N GLN A 104 -4.63 3.30 5.24
CA GLN A 104 -4.23 3.44 3.84
C GLN A 104 -4.81 2.31 2.97
N SER A 105 -4.78 1.06 3.45
CA SER A 105 -5.36 -0.07 2.71
C SER A 105 -6.88 0.06 2.53
N ARG A 106 -7.59 0.57 3.54
CA ARG A 106 -9.03 0.82 3.47
C ARG A 106 -9.34 1.99 2.53
N GLU A 107 -8.56 3.06 2.59
CA GLU A 107 -8.67 4.20 1.67
C GLU A 107 -8.45 3.76 0.21
N GLN A 108 -7.43 2.95 -0.05
CA GLN A 108 -7.16 2.38 -1.38
C GLN A 108 -8.34 1.53 -1.87
N LEU A 109 -8.86 0.63 -1.03
CA LEU A 109 -10.02 -0.19 -1.39
C LEU A 109 -11.26 0.67 -1.74
N LEU A 110 -11.48 1.77 -1.01
CA LEU A 110 -12.58 2.69 -1.31
C LEU A 110 -12.37 3.41 -2.65
N LEU A 111 -11.15 3.84 -2.95
CA LEU A 111 -10.82 4.44 -4.25
C LEU A 111 -11.04 3.45 -5.39
N ASP A 112 -10.57 2.21 -5.25
CA ASP A 112 -10.77 1.15 -6.25
C ASP A 112 -12.27 0.89 -6.47
N GLN A 113 -13.09 0.91 -5.40
CA GLN A 113 -14.53 0.75 -5.52
C GLN A 113 -15.19 1.93 -6.26
N LEU A 114 -14.74 3.17 -6.02
CA LEU A 114 -15.23 4.34 -6.76
C LEU A 114 -14.88 4.25 -8.24
N ASP A 115 -13.66 3.82 -8.57
CA ASP A 115 -13.22 3.61 -9.94
C ASP A 115 -14.01 2.50 -10.62
N ASN A 116 -14.29 1.41 -9.91
CA ASN A 116 -15.18 0.34 -10.40
C ASN A 116 -16.60 0.84 -10.66
N ILE A 117 -17.14 1.71 -9.80
CA ILE A 117 -18.46 2.32 -10.02
C ILE A 117 -18.42 3.25 -11.23
N ALA A 118 -17.37 4.05 -11.40
CA ALA A 118 -17.22 4.96 -12.54
C ALA A 118 -17.10 4.21 -13.87
N THR A 119 -16.29 3.14 -13.91
CA THR A 119 -16.17 2.26 -15.08
C THR A 119 -17.49 1.53 -15.40
N CYS A 120 -18.22 1.08 -14.38
CA CYS A 120 -19.54 0.49 -14.61
C CYS A 120 -20.55 1.52 -15.18
N ARG A 121 -20.56 2.75 -14.65
CA ARG A 121 -21.45 3.83 -15.15
C ARG A 121 -21.16 4.17 -16.60
N THR A 122 -19.88 4.39 -16.94
CA THR A 122 -19.46 4.67 -18.32
C THR A 122 -19.80 3.52 -19.27
N ALA A 123 -19.56 2.27 -18.88
CA ALA A 123 -19.95 1.11 -19.68
C ALA A 123 -21.49 1.03 -19.87
N MET A 124 -22.27 1.34 -18.85
CA MET A 124 -23.73 1.42 -18.95
C MET A 124 -24.20 2.52 -19.90
N GLU A 125 -23.57 3.70 -19.84
CA GLU A 125 -23.84 4.82 -20.74
C GLU A 125 -23.51 4.45 -22.19
N GLU A 126 -22.37 3.80 -22.44
CA GLU A 126 -22.00 3.30 -23.76
C GLU A 126 -23.00 2.28 -24.29
N VAL A 127 -23.42 1.32 -23.46
CA VAL A 127 -24.43 0.31 -23.85
C VAL A 127 -25.78 0.98 -24.13
N ALA A 128 -26.19 1.97 -23.33
CA ALA A 128 -27.42 2.73 -23.55
C ALA A 128 -27.35 3.55 -24.85
N ALA A 129 -26.23 4.22 -25.11
CA ALA A 129 -26.00 4.96 -26.34
C ALA A 129 -26.02 4.04 -27.57
N ARG A 130 -25.39 2.85 -27.49
CA ARG A 130 -25.46 1.82 -28.55
C ARG A 130 -26.89 1.35 -28.80
N ARG A 131 -27.65 1.03 -27.75
CA ARG A 131 -29.07 0.63 -27.88
C ARG A 131 -29.92 1.75 -28.47
N GLN A 132 -29.65 3.00 -28.13
CA GLN A 132 -30.36 4.14 -28.71
C GLN A 132 -30.00 4.32 -30.19
N ALA A 133 -28.72 4.24 -30.54
CA ALA A 133 -28.27 4.25 -31.94
C ALA A 133 -28.91 3.12 -32.76
N GLU A 134 -28.95 1.89 -32.22
CA GLU A 134 -29.65 0.75 -32.84
C GLU A 134 -31.16 1.02 -33.03
N ARG A 135 -31.82 1.66 -32.07
CA ARG A 135 -33.24 2.05 -32.19
C ARG A 135 -33.43 3.11 -33.28
N MET A 136 -32.51 4.06 -33.42
CA MET A 136 -32.58 5.09 -34.46
C MET A 136 -32.23 4.54 -35.85
N CYS A 137 -31.34 3.55 -35.94
CA CYS A 137 -30.97 2.87 -37.19
C CYS A 137 -31.92 1.72 -37.57
N ARG A 138 -32.83 1.30 -36.67
CA ARG A 138 -33.87 0.33 -37.02
C ARG A 138 -34.86 0.98 -37.99
N PRO A 139 -35.18 0.33 -39.11
CA PRO A 139 -36.22 0.83 -40.01
C PRO A 139 -37.52 0.96 -39.23
N SER A 140 -38.27 2.01 -39.54
CA SER A 140 -39.58 2.25 -38.93
C SER A 140 -40.47 1.03 -39.11
N VAL A 141 -41.33 0.71 -38.13
CA VAL A 141 -42.32 -0.37 -38.28
C VAL A 141 -43.14 -0.20 -39.56
N ARG A 142 -43.36 1.06 -39.98
CA ARG A 142 -44.04 1.37 -41.25
C ARG A 142 -43.21 0.97 -42.48
N GLU A 143 -41.90 1.17 -42.44
CA GLU A 143 -40.98 0.76 -43.52
C GLU A 143 -40.90 -0.77 -43.60
N GLN A 144 -40.84 -1.45 -42.46
CA GLN A 144 -40.88 -2.91 -42.39
C GLN A 144 -42.20 -3.48 -42.91
N LEU A 145 -43.35 -2.90 -42.53
CA LEU A 145 -44.65 -3.31 -43.05
C LEU A 145 -44.78 -3.07 -44.56
N GLN A 146 -44.21 -1.97 -45.08
CA GLN A 146 -44.18 -1.72 -46.53
C GLN A 146 -43.28 -2.69 -47.28
N GLU A 147 -42.15 -3.09 -46.70
CA GLU A 147 -41.31 -4.16 -47.24
C GLU A 147 -42.05 -5.49 -47.25
N ASP A 148 -42.75 -5.83 -46.16
CA ASP A 148 -43.56 -7.04 -46.07
C ASP A 148 -44.74 -7.05 -47.06
N GLU A 149 -45.44 -5.93 -47.26
CA GLU A 149 -46.49 -5.80 -48.28
C GLU A 149 -45.93 -6.00 -49.70
N LYS A 150 -44.77 -5.41 -50.01
CA LYS A 150 -44.07 -5.61 -51.30
C LYS A 150 -43.67 -7.08 -51.47
N LEU A 151 -43.17 -7.72 -50.42
CA LEU A 151 -42.81 -9.15 -50.44
C LEU A 151 -44.03 -10.05 -50.63
N GLN A 152 -45.16 -9.71 -50.00
CA GLN A 152 -46.43 -10.42 -50.18
C GLN A 152 -46.97 -10.26 -51.61
N ALA A 153 -46.93 -9.05 -52.17
CA ALA A 153 -47.28 -8.82 -53.57
C ALA A 153 -46.38 -9.60 -54.54
N LEU A 154 -45.07 -9.66 -54.26
CA LEU A 154 -44.13 -10.50 -55.02
C LEU A 154 -44.45 -11.99 -54.92
N ARG A 155 -44.87 -12.48 -53.74
CA ARG A 155 -45.33 -13.87 -53.58
C ARG A 155 -46.60 -14.15 -54.40
N HIS A 156 -47.57 -13.25 -54.35
CA HIS A 156 -48.83 -13.41 -55.09
C HIS A 156 -48.59 -13.42 -56.60
N THR A 157 -47.77 -12.50 -57.10
CA THR A 157 -47.39 -12.46 -58.52
C THR A 157 -46.60 -13.69 -58.94
N LEU A 158 -45.69 -14.21 -58.10
CA LEU A 158 -45.01 -15.48 -58.37
C LEU A 158 -45.99 -16.66 -58.43
N GLN A 159 -46.95 -16.72 -57.52
CA GLN A 159 -47.97 -17.77 -57.49
C GLN A 159 -48.89 -17.69 -58.70
N GLU A 160 -49.34 -16.50 -59.11
CA GLU A 160 -50.07 -16.28 -60.35
C GLU A 160 -49.26 -16.70 -61.58
N LYS A 161 -47.97 -16.33 -61.64
CA LYS A 161 -47.07 -16.73 -62.73
C LYS A 161 -46.81 -18.24 -62.74
N GLN A 162 -46.84 -18.90 -61.59
CA GLN A 162 -46.78 -20.36 -61.51
C GLN A 162 -48.06 -21.00 -62.01
N GLN A 163 -49.23 -20.49 -61.61
CA GLN A 163 -50.53 -20.97 -62.09
C GLN A 163 -50.70 -20.77 -63.60
N GLN A 164 -50.28 -19.62 -64.14
CA GLN A 164 -50.27 -19.38 -65.59
C GLN A 164 -49.38 -20.38 -66.31
N ARG A 165 -48.18 -20.67 -65.79
CA ARG A 165 -47.31 -21.72 -66.34
C ARG A 165 -47.93 -23.12 -66.21
N HIS A 166 -48.63 -23.41 -65.12
CA HIS A 166 -49.35 -24.67 -64.94
C HIS A 166 -50.52 -24.81 -65.91
N GLN A 167 -51.28 -23.75 -66.15
CA GLN A 167 -52.37 -23.74 -67.12
C GLN A 167 -51.84 -23.89 -68.54
N LEU A 168 -50.77 -23.18 -68.91
CA LEU A 168 -50.14 -23.32 -70.23
C LEU A 168 -49.56 -24.73 -70.43
N THR A 169 -48.95 -25.33 -69.41
CA THR A 169 -48.52 -26.73 -69.49
C THR A 169 -49.70 -27.69 -69.53
N HIS A 170 -50.80 -27.43 -68.83
CA HIS A 170 -52.02 -28.25 -68.90
C HIS A 170 -52.70 -28.14 -70.27
N THR A 171 -52.76 -26.95 -70.88
CA THR A 171 -53.30 -26.77 -72.23
C THR A 171 -52.37 -27.38 -73.28
N LEU A 172 -51.05 -27.19 -73.16
CA LEU A 172 -50.07 -27.83 -74.05
C LEU A 172 -50.06 -29.36 -73.91
N THR A 173 -50.28 -29.91 -72.72
CA THR A 173 -50.43 -31.37 -72.52
C THR A 173 -51.78 -31.88 -72.99
N HIS A 174 -52.86 -31.10 -72.90
CA HIS A 174 -54.16 -31.44 -73.48
C HIS A 174 -54.10 -31.43 -75.02
N THR A 175 -53.43 -30.46 -75.63
CA THR A 175 -53.21 -30.42 -77.09
C THR A 175 -52.25 -31.53 -77.55
N HIS A 176 -51.22 -31.87 -76.76
CA HIS A 176 -50.38 -33.04 -77.02
C HIS A 176 -51.11 -34.38 -76.83
N LYS A 177 -52.09 -34.46 -75.92
CA LYS A 177 -52.94 -35.66 -75.74
C LYS A 177 -53.95 -35.85 -76.88
N LEU A 178 -54.41 -34.77 -77.50
CA LEU A 178 -55.28 -34.82 -78.70
C LEU A 178 -54.52 -35.17 -79.99
N THR A 179 -53.19 -35.08 -80.01
CA THR A 179 -52.36 -35.32 -81.20
C THR A 179 -51.46 -36.56 -81.09
N HIS A 180 -51.61 -37.40 -80.06
CA HIS A 180 -50.81 -38.62 -79.94
C HIS A 180 -51.60 -39.80 -79.39
N THR A 181 -52.29 -40.48 -80.30
CA THR A 181 -52.47 -41.93 -80.20
C THR A 181 -51.16 -42.61 -80.63
N GLN A 182 -50.88 -43.72 -79.97
CA GLN A 182 -49.80 -44.69 -80.18
C GLN A 182 -48.55 -44.52 -79.29
N GLN A 183 -48.10 -45.69 -78.82
CA GLN A 183 -46.79 -46.01 -78.26
C GLN A 183 -46.66 -45.93 -76.72
N THR A 184 -47.34 -46.89 -76.10
CA THR A 184 -46.83 -47.66 -74.96
C THR A 184 -45.45 -48.26 -75.28
N HIS A 185 -44.35 -47.74 -74.71
CA HIS A 185 -43.09 -48.46 -74.44
C HIS A 185 -42.14 -47.55 -73.62
N LYS A 186 -42.45 -47.27 -72.34
CA LYS A 186 -41.55 -46.52 -71.44
C LYS A 186 -41.35 -47.14 -70.05
N HIS A 187 -41.68 -48.43 -69.88
CA HIS A 187 -41.48 -49.13 -68.61
C HIS A 187 -40.12 -49.82 -68.45
N SER A 188 -39.34 -50.02 -69.51
CA SER A 188 -38.01 -50.64 -69.41
C SER A 188 -36.92 -49.66 -68.95
N HIS A 189 -36.92 -48.43 -69.48
CA HIS A 189 -35.92 -47.41 -69.15
C HIS A 189 -36.09 -46.85 -67.73
N THR A 190 -37.33 -46.74 -67.24
CA THR A 190 -37.64 -46.27 -65.88
C THR A 190 -37.24 -47.28 -64.81
N HIS A 191 -37.34 -48.59 -65.09
CA HIS A 191 -36.80 -49.62 -64.20
C HIS A 191 -35.27 -49.59 -64.17
N ARG A 192 -34.62 -49.39 -65.34
CA ARG A 192 -33.15 -49.31 -65.44
C ARG A 192 -32.57 -48.09 -64.71
N LEU A 193 -33.20 -46.91 -64.83
CA LEU A 193 -32.76 -45.72 -64.06
C LEU A 193 -32.96 -45.91 -62.56
N LYS A 194 -34.12 -46.41 -62.14
CA LYS A 194 -34.39 -46.67 -60.71
C LYS A 194 -33.39 -47.67 -60.13
N GLN A 195 -33.03 -48.71 -60.89
CA GLN A 195 -32.03 -49.70 -60.47
C GLN A 195 -30.62 -49.08 -60.40
N TRP A 196 -30.29 -48.15 -61.29
CA TRP A 196 -29.03 -47.39 -61.25
C TRP A 196 -28.97 -46.42 -60.06
N ASP A 197 -30.05 -45.69 -59.78
CA ASP A 197 -30.16 -44.78 -58.63
C ASP A 197 -30.06 -45.53 -57.29
N GLN A 198 -30.67 -46.71 -57.19
CA GLN A 198 -30.54 -47.58 -56.02
C GLN A 198 -29.10 -48.07 -55.83
N ARG A 199 -28.43 -48.45 -56.93
CA ARG A 199 -27.03 -48.91 -56.91
C ARG A 199 -26.06 -47.79 -56.56
N LYS A 200 -26.34 -46.56 -56.99
CA LYS A 200 -25.57 -45.36 -56.63
C LYS A 200 -25.71 -45.03 -55.15
N LYS A 201 -26.93 -45.07 -54.60
CA LYS A 201 -27.17 -44.87 -53.16
C LYS A 201 -26.46 -45.91 -52.30
N ALA A 202 -26.52 -47.18 -52.69
CA ALA A 202 -25.82 -48.25 -51.95
C ALA A 202 -24.29 -48.07 -51.94
N LEU A 203 -23.71 -47.55 -53.03
CA LEU A 203 -22.28 -47.23 -53.09
C LEU A 203 -21.93 -46.01 -52.23
N GLU A 204 -22.78 -44.98 -52.23
CA GLU A 204 -22.60 -43.81 -51.36
C GLU A 204 -22.68 -44.22 -49.87
N GLU A 205 -23.62 -45.08 -49.49
CA GLU A 205 -23.73 -45.62 -48.13
C GLU A 205 -22.47 -46.41 -47.71
N GLN A 206 -21.93 -47.26 -48.59
CA GLN A 206 -20.67 -47.98 -48.32
C GLN A 206 -19.48 -47.04 -48.15
N GLN A 207 -19.40 -45.99 -48.97
CA GLN A 207 -18.36 -44.96 -48.84
C GLN A 207 -18.47 -44.21 -47.51
N TRP A 208 -19.69 -43.90 -47.05
CA TRP A 208 -19.90 -43.27 -45.74
C TRP A 208 -19.51 -44.21 -44.59
N GLU A 209 -19.84 -45.51 -44.66
CA GLU A 209 -19.42 -46.49 -43.66
C GLU A 209 -17.90 -46.66 -43.60
N GLU A 210 -17.21 -46.64 -44.74
CA GLU A 210 -15.73 -46.67 -44.80
C GLU A 210 -15.12 -45.41 -44.18
N LEU A 211 -15.69 -44.24 -44.47
CA LEU A 211 -15.28 -42.98 -43.86
C LEU A 211 -15.52 -42.99 -42.35
N GLU A 212 -16.64 -43.51 -41.87
CA GLU A 212 -16.92 -43.66 -40.43
C GLU A 212 -15.94 -44.62 -39.75
N LYS A 213 -15.62 -45.75 -40.38
CA LYS A 213 -14.59 -46.68 -39.87
C LYS A 213 -13.21 -46.02 -39.84
N SER A 214 -12.86 -45.23 -40.86
CA SER A 214 -11.59 -44.49 -40.90
C SER A 214 -11.54 -43.37 -39.82
N LEU A 215 -12.66 -42.71 -39.57
CA LEU A 215 -12.83 -41.74 -38.48
C LEU A 215 -12.73 -42.43 -37.11
N GLN A 216 -13.36 -43.58 -36.91
CA GLN A 216 -13.23 -44.36 -35.68
C GLN A 216 -11.78 -44.82 -35.44
N MET A 217 -11.07 -45.24 -36.48
CA MET A 217 -9.65 -45.61 -36.39
C MET A 217 -8.75 -44.42 -36.05
N THR A 218 -8.98 -43.24 -36.63
CA THR A 218 -8.22 -42.03 -36.31
C THR A 218 -8.52 -41.50 -34.90
N VAL A 219 -9.76 -41.63 -34.42
CA VAL A 219 -10.13 -41.31 -33.03
C VAL A 219 -9.48 -42.28 -32.03
N GLN A 220 -9.35 -43.57 -32.36
CA GLN A 220 -8.64 -44.55 -31.52
C GLN A 220 -7.11 -44.33 -31.54
N GLN A 221 -6.54 -43.87 -32.65
CA GLN A 221 -5.10 -43.54 -32.75
C GLN A 221 -4.73 -42.17 -32.19
N GLY A 222 -5.71 -41.26 -32.04
CA GLY A 222 -5.55 -39.90 -31.53
C GLY A 222 -5.77 -39.74 -30.02
N ALA A 223 -6.00 -40.82 -29.27
CA ALA A 223 -6.07 -40.76 -27.81
C ALA A 223 -4.64 -40.60 -27.23
N PRO A 224 -4.28 -39.44 -26.66
CA PRO A 224 -2.96 -39.27 -26.06
C PRO A 224 -2.85 -40.14 -24.80
N ASN A 225 -1.83 -40.98 -24.76
CA ASN A 225 -1.38 -41.65 -23.54
C ASN A 225 -1.08 -40.59 -22.48
N THR A 226 -1.99 -40.44 -21.51
CA THR A 226 -1.72 -39.72 -20.27
C THR A 226 -0.85 -40.60 -19.37
N ARG A 227 0.43 -40.25 -19.28
CA ARG A 227 1.33 -40.58 -18.18
C ARG A 227 2.08 -39.33 -17.78
#